data_AF-A0A3A9F997-F1
#
_entry.id   AF-A0A3A9F997-F1
#
_cell.length_a   1.000
_cell.length_b   1.000
_cell.length_c   1.000
_cell.angle_alpha   90.00
_cell.angle_beta   90.00
_cell.angle_gamma   90.00
#
_symmetry.space_group_name_H-M   'P 1'
#
loop_
_entity.id
_entity.type
_entity.pdbx_description
1 polymer ?
#
loop_
_entity_poly.entity_id
_entity_poly.type
_entity_poly.pdbx_seq_one_letter_code
_entity_poly.pdbx_strand_id
1 'polypeptide(L)' 'MAIEKTITEEAKKNAIDLVITMVVDELSEDLRLQPEEILIKFLSSNTGILLYDEDTKLWWDGPSAVADMYKKEISE' A
#
# COMPACT_ATOMS: atom_id res chain seq x y z
N MET A 1 -20.40 -23.70 11.88
CA MET A 1 -19.26 -22.98 12.49
C MET A 1 -19.41 -21.52 12.09
N ALA A 2 -19.78 -20.64 13.01
CA ALA A 2 -19.87 -19.21 12.71
C ALA A 2 -18.43 -18.67 12.67
N ILE A 3 -18.00 -18.17 11.51
CA ILE A 3 -16.73 -17.43 11.43
C ILE A 3 -16.98 -16.13 12.20
N GLU A 4 -16.19 -15.91 13.25
CA GLU A 4 -16.19 -14.65 13.98
C GLU A 4 -15.83 -13.54 12.98
N LYS A 5 -16.75 -12.60 12.74
CA LYS A 5 -16.64 -11.58 11.67
C LYS A 5 -15.64 -10.46 11.99
N THR A 6 -14.91 -10.58 13.10
CA THR A 6 -14.05 -9.51 13.59
C THR A 6 -12.61 -9.79 13.16
N ILE A 7 -12.13 -9.01 12.18
CA ILE A 7 -10.71 -9.01 11.80
C ILE A 7 -9.94 -8.27 12.88
N THR A 8 -8.86 -8.87 13.39
CA THR A 8 -8.00 -8.21 14.39
C THR A 8 -7.23 -7.05 13.77
N GLU A 9 -6.88 -6.04 14.57
CA GLU A 9 -6.05 -4.92 14.11
C GLU A 9 -4.69 -5.39 13.58
N GLU A 10 -4.12 -6.46 14.15
CA GLU A 10 -2.91 -7.10 13.63
C GLU A 10 -3.11 -7.70 12.24
N ALA A 11 -4.23 -8.42 12.02
CA ALA A 11 -4.53 -9.00 10.71
C ALA A 11 -4.73 -7.92 9.63
N LYS A 12 -5.30 -6.76 10.00
CA LYS A 12 -5.41 -5.60 9.09
C LYS A 12 -4.03 -5.04 8.74
N LYS A 13 -3.18 -4.79 9.74
CA LYS A 13 -1.81 -4.30 9.51
C LYS A 13 -1.01 -5.24 8.62
N ASN A 14 -1.11 -6.55 8.86
CA ASN A 14 -0.47 -7.56 8.00
C ASN A 14 -0.98 -7.50 6.55
N ALA A 15 -2.28 -7.24 6.34
CA ALA A 15 -2.84 -7.06 5.01
C ALA A 15 -2.31 -5.77 4.34
N ILE A 16 -2.22 -4.66 5.09
CA ILE A 16 -1.63 -3.40 4.60
C ILE A 16 -0.16 -3.61 4.22
N ASP A 17 0.65 -4.22 5.08
CA ASP A 17 2.07 -4.48 4.82
C ASP A 17 2.27 -5.39 3.60
N LEU A 18 1.36 -6.35 3.37
CA LEU A 18 1.33 -7.16 2.15
C LEU A 18 1.01 -6.30 0.92
N VAL A 19 0.03 -5.41 1.00
CA VAL A 19 -0.30 -4.46 -0.07
C VAL A 19 0.91 -3.58 -0.40
N ILE A 20 1.60 -3.03 0.61
CA ILE A 20 2.80 -2.22 0.41
C ILE A 20 3.87 -3.02 -0.33
N THR A 21 4.10 -4.26 0.05
CA THR A 21 5.08 -5.14 -0.62
C THR A 21 4.76 -5.30 -2.10
N MET A 22 3.49 -5.53 -2.44
CA MET A 22 3.04 -5.68 -3.83
C MET A 22 3.14 -4.37 -4.62
N VAL A 23 2.80 -3.23 -3.99
CA VAL A 23 2.94 -1.90 -4.60
C VAL A 23 4.39 -1.57 -4.90
N VAL A 24 5.30 -1.85 -3.97
CA VAL A 24 6.74 -1.59 -4.14
C VAL A 24 7.32 -2.42 -5.27
N ASP A 25 6.93 -3.69 -5.39
CA ASP A 25 7.34 -4.58 -6.48
C ASP A 25 6.89 -4.01 -7.83
N GLU A 26 5.60 -3.69 -7.97
CA GLU A 26 5.01 -3.08 -9.18
C GLU A 26 5.72 -1.77 -9.56
N LEU A 27 5.91 -0.87 -8.60
CA LEU A 27 6.59 0.41 -8.82
C LEU A 27 8.08 0.25 -9.17
N SER A 28 8.74 -0.77 -8.63
CA SER A 28 10.16 -1.03 -8.95
C SER A 28 10.33 -1.41 -10.43
N GLU A 29 9.41 -2.18 -10.99
CA GLU A 29 9.39 -2.54 -12.40
C GLU A 29 9.05 -1.32 -13.29
N ASP A 30 7.99 -0.58 -12.94
CA ASP A 30 7.51 0.59 -13.68
C ASP A 30 8.55 1.72 -13.73
N LEU A 31 9.15 2.04 -12.58
CA LEU A 31 10.08 3.16 -12.42
C LEU A 31 11.54 2.78 -12.66
N ARG A 32 11.85 1.48 -12.80
CA ARG A 32 13.20 0.92 -12.95
C ARG A 32 14.14 1.35 -11.82
N LEU A 33 13.63 1.36 -10.60
CA LEU A 33 14.37 1.67 -9.37
C LEU A 33 14.49 0.43 -8.48
N GLN A 34 15.45 0.44 -7.55
CA GLN A 34 15.57 -0.67 -6.60
C GLN A 34 14.38 -0.67 -5.62
N PRO A 35 13.81 -1.85 -5.28
CA PRO A 35 12.68 -1.94 -4.35
C PRO A 35 12.93 -1.25 -3.01
N GLU A 36 14.15 -1.28 -2.47
CA GLU A 36 14.50 -0.63 -1.21
C GLU A 36 14.39 0.90 -1.29
N GLU A 37 14.78 1.47 -2.43
CA GLU A 37 14.65 2.90 -2.69
C GLU A 37 13.17 3.30 -2.84
N ILE A 38 12.39 2.48 -3.56
CA ILE A 38 10.95 2.68 -3.73
C ILE A 38 10.24 2.59 -2.38
N LEU A 39 10.51 1.58 -1.56
CA LEU A 39 9.88 1.40 -0.25
C LEU A 39 10.07 2.63 0.64
N ILE A 40 11.29 3.15 0.74
CA ILE A 40 11.59 4.32 1.57
C ILE A 40 10.81 5.56 1.09
N LYS A 41 10.78 5.79 -0.23
CA LYS A 41 10.05 6.92 -0.82
C LYS A 41 8.54 6.76 -0.66
N PHE A 42 8.02 5.57 -0.92
CA PHE A 42 6.61 5.25 -0.81
C PHE A 42 6.09 5.41 0.61
N LEU A 43 6.78 4.86 1.62
CA LEU A 43 6.39 5.01 3.03
C LEU A 43 6.41 6.46 3.51
N SER A 44 7.20 7.32 2.86
CA SER A 44 7.27 8.76 3.18
C SER A 44 6.29 9.63 2.37
N SER A 45 5.54 9.03 1.44
CA SER A 45 4.58 9.73 0.58
C SER A 45 3.22 9.90 1.23
N ASN A 46 2.41 10.83 0.74
CA ASN A 46 1.03 10.98 1.19
C ASN A 46 0.22 9.71 0.92
N THR A 47 0.42 9.08 -0.23
CA THR A 47 -0.20 7.80 -0.60
C THR A 47 0.13 6.70 0.42
N GLY A 48 1.40 6.57 0.81
CA GLY A 48 1.85 5.58 1.80
C GLY A 48 1.30 5.84 3.20
N ILE A 49 1.23 7.10 3.62
CA ILE A 49 0.62 7.49 4.92
C ILE A 49 -0.88 7.19 4.91
N LEU A 50 -1.58 7.48 3.82
CA LEU A 50 -3.02 7.28 3.69
C LEU A 50 -3.42 5.80 3.76
N LEU A 51 -2.51 4.90 3.36
CA LEU A 51 -2.76 3.45 3.39
C LEU A 51 -3.01 2.92 4.82
N TYR A 52 -2.47 3.59 5.83
CA TYR A 52 -2.69 3.27 7.25
C TYR A 52 -3.89 4.00 7.86
N ASP A 53 -4.57 4.86 7.10
CA ASP A 53 -5.81 5.52 7.53
C ASP A 53 -7.02 4.60 7.31
N GLU A 54 -7.50 4.01 8.40
CA GLU A 54 -8.63 3.09 8.42
C GLU A 54 -9.95 3.70 7.91
N ASP A 55 -10.12 5.02 7.99
CA ASP A 55 -11.32 5.69 7.49
C ASP A 55 -11.40 5.66 5.96
N THR A 56 -10.24 5.60 5.28
CA THR A 56 -10.15 5.56 3.81
C THR A 56 -10.36 4.16 3.25
N LYS A 57 -9.93 3.13 3.98
CA LYS A 57 -9.92 1.73 3.53
C LYS A 57 -9.18 1.52 2.20
N LEU A 58 -8.19 2.36 1.91
CA LEU A 58 -7.47 2.36 0.63
C LEU A 58 -6.83 1.00 0.30
N TRP A 59 -6.42 0.23 1.31
CA TRP A 59 -5.88 -1.12 1.12
C TRP A 59 -6.87 -2.13 0.50
N TRP A 60 -8.17 -1.79 0.38
CA TRP A 60 -9.19 -2.62 -0.27
C TRP A 60 -9.20 -2.47 -1.79
N ASP A 61 -8.68 -1.35 -2.29
CA ASP A 61 -8.70 -1.02 -3.72
C ASP A 61 -7.63 -1.80 -4.49
N GLY A 62 -6.72 -2.47 -3.78
CA GLY A 62 -5.68 -3.33 -4.31
C GLY A 62 -4.39 -2.57 -4.66
N PRO A 63 -3.28 -3.31 -4.86
CA PRO A 63 -1.96 -2.70 -5.01
C PRO A 63 -1.84 -1.79 -6.24
N SER A 64 -2.36 -2.18 -7.40
CA SER A 64 -2.20 -1.36 -8.61
C SER A 64 -2.93 -0.01 -8.53
N ALA A 65 -4.07 0.05 -7.84
CA ALA A 65 -4.76 1.32 -7.60
C ALA A 65 -3.92 2.27 -6.72
N VAL A 66 -3.25 1.70 -5.70
CA VAL A 66 -2.34 2.43 -4.81
C VAL A 66 -1.07 2.87 -5.56
N ALA A 67 -0.53 2.00 -6.40
CA ALA A 67 0.63 2.31 -7.25
C ALA A 67 0.31 3.46 -8.22
N ASP A 68 -0.87 3.45 -8.85
CA ASP A 68 -1.34 4.54 -9.71
C ASP A 68 -1.52 5.85 -8.94
N MET A 69 -2.04 5.80 -7.71
CA MET A 69 -2.16 6.97 -6.84
C MET A 69 -0.78 7.57 -6.50
N TYR A 70 0.19 6.73 -6.15
CA TYR A 70 1.56 7.19 -5.90
C TYR A 70 2.23 7.76 -7.16
N LYS A 71 2.07 7.09 -8.32
CA LYS A 71 2.57 7.59 -9.61
C LYS A 71 2.00 8.95 -9.96
N LYS A 72 0.72 9.19 -9.64
CA LYS A 72 0.09 10.49 -9.78
C LYS A 72 0.70 11.52 -8.83
N GLU A 73 0.85 11.18 -7.55
CA GLU A 73 1.46 12.06 -6.54
C GLU A 73 2.86 12.56 -6.94
N ILE A 74 3.72 11.68 -7.47
CA ILE A 74 5.09 12.06 -7.88
C ILE A 74 5.15 12.80 -9.24
N SER A 75 4.03 12.88 -9.95
CA SER A 75 3.92 13.58 -11.24
C SER A 75 3.35 15.00 -11.12
N GLU A 76 2.86 15.37 -9.93
CA GLU A 76 2.39 16.71 -9.56
C GLU A 76 3.55 17.61 -9.09
#